data_AF-K3WI45-F1
#
_entry.id   AF-K3WI45-F1
#
_cell.length_a   1.000
_cell.length_b   1.000
_cell.length_c   1.000
_cell.angle_alpha   90.00
_cell.angle_beta   90.00
_cell.angle_gamma   90.00
#
_symmetry.space_group_name_H-M   'P 1'
#
loop_
_entity.id
_entity.type
_entity.pdbx_description
1 polymer ?
#
loop_
_entity_poly.entity_id
_entity_poly.type
_entity_poly.pdbx_seq_one_letter_code
_entity_poly.pdbx_strand_id
1 'polypeptide(L)'
;MPELHVTLIRATDLAAADSGFAGRSSDPYVTLQVGDELVRSSTFKNELNPVWRPAERFEFEVYDVDGQNLHIQVVDHDALSSDDLIGSLSLPVARFLKHANNPVVETFPLILPDELENQRTDSTIELEVCLKVEDEGQKTLHIWENEIWEGGQWVPANNHERRHWSTFDQKVSSNTFEDVAPEVPDGLEGQGWAYSTRKGDEHGWMYASSFTGPWASSKGSSKYARRRLWQNNCRPAIACE
;
A
#
# COMPACT_ATOMS: atom_id res chain seq x y z
N MET A 1 -12.86 -8.73 -2.09
CA MET A 1 -12.10 -8.01 -1.07
C MET A 1 -12.01 -6.57 -1.48
N PRO A 2 -12.04 -5.63 -0.53
CA PRO A 2 -11.87 -4.23 -0.88
C PRO A 2 -10.44 -3.92 -1.31
N GLU A 3 -10.27 -3.20 -2.42
CA GLU A 3 -8.98 -2.68 -2.87
C GLU A 3 -9.08 -1.17 -2.98
N LEU A 4 -8.07 -0.45 -2.50
CA LEU A 4 -7.99 1.00 -2.67
C LEU A 4 -7.10 1.31 -3.87
N HIS A 5 -7.71 1.84 -4.92
CA HIS A 5 -7.00 2.32 -6.10
C HIS A 5 -6.79 3.82 -5.95
N VAL A 6 -5.53 4.25 -6.00
CA VAL A 6 -5.13 5.66 -5.87
C VAL A 6 -4.37 6.05 -7.13
N THR A 7 -4.91 7.01 -7.87
CA THR A 7 -4.24 7.63 -9.01
C THR A 7 -3.71 9.00 -8.58
N LEU A 8 -2.40 9.18 -8.64
CA LEU A 8 -1.71 10.42 -8.33
C LEU A 8 -1.68 11.32 -9.57
N ILE A 9 -2.28 12.51 -9.48
CA ILE A 9 -2.46 13.41 -10.62
C ILE A 9 -1.45 14.56 -10.56
N ARG A 10 -1.49 15.36 -9.49
CA ARG A 10 -0.58 16.52 -9.30
C ARG A 10 -0.52 16.99 -7.86
N ALA A 11 0.51 17.78 -7.57
CA ALA A 11 0.52 18.68 -6.43
C ALA A 11 0.63 20.13 -6.91
N THR A 12 0.25 21.09 -6.07
CA THR A 12 0.20 22.51 -6.44
C THR A 12 0.66 23.36 -5.27
N ASP A 13 1.41 24.42 -5.61
CA ASP A 13 1.95 25.41 -4.69
C ASP A 13 2.68 24.79 -3.48
N LEU A 14 3.56 23.83 -3.75
CA LEU A 14 4.36 23.19 -2.70
C LEU A 14 5.29 24.21 -2.03
N ALA A 15 5.48 24.09 -0.72
CA ALA A 15 6.52 24.80 -0.01
C ALA A 15 7.90 24.33 -0.50
N ALA A 16 8.85 25.25 -0.60
CA ALA A 16 10.21 24.94 -1.00
C ALA A 16 11.02 24.51 0.21
N ALA A 17 11.51 23.27 0.21
CA ALA A 17 12.46 22.79 1.20
C ALA A 17 13.89 23.24 0.88
N ASP A 18 14.27 23.28 -0.40
CA ASP A 18 15.56 23.85 -0.82
C ASP A 18 15.53 25.38 -0.91
N SER A 19 16.39 26.04 -0.13
CA SER A 19 16.62 27.48 -0.21
C SER A 19 18.09 27.78 -0.52
N GLY A 20 18.38 28.04 -1.81
CA GLY A 20 19.74 28.26 -2.31
C GLY A 20 19.87 29.41 -3.32
N PHE A 21 21.07 29.59 -3.87
CA PHE A 21 21.40 30.65 -4.85
C PHE A 21 20.58 30.58 -6.16
N ALA A 22 19.97 29.42 -6.45
CA ALA A 22 19.18 29.19 -7.67
C ALA A 22 17.67 29.48 -7.49
N GLY A 23 17.20 29.77 -6.27
CA GLY A 23 15.78 29.99 -5.97
C GLY A 23 15.28 29.16 -4.80
N ARG A 24 13.97 29.26 -4.54
CA ARG A 24 13.21 28.40 -3.63
C ARG A 24 12.61 27.27 -4.48
N SER A 25 13.09 26.05 -4.31
CA SER A 25 12.66 24.88 -5.10
C SER A 25 12.55 23.64 -4.23
N SER A 26 12.02 22.56 -4.81
CA SER A 26 12.05 21.21 -4.26
C SER A 26 12.11 20.20 -5.41
N ASP A 27 12.59 19.01 -5.12
CA ASP A 27 12.57 17.81 -5.93
C ASP A 27 11.48 16.84 -5.41
N PRO A 28 10.18 17.14 -5.55
CA PRO A 28 9.14 16.43 -4.81
C PRO A 28 8.87 15.04 -5.36
N TYR A 29 8.54 14.14 -4.44
CA TYR A 29 7.89 12.86 -4.68
C TYR A 29 6.81 12.61 -3.62
N VAL A 30 5.96 11.61 -3.85
CA VAL A 30 4.88 11.26 -2.93
C VAL A 30 5.08 9.84 -2.41
N THR A 31 4.96 9.66 -1.09
CA THR A 31 4.77 8.34 -0.47
C THR A 31 3.29 8.14 -0.16
N LEU A 32 2.82 6.93 -0.42
CA LEU A 32 1.45 6.51 -0.15
C LEU A 32 1.52 5.24 0.70
N GLN A 33 0.79 5.23 1.81
CA GLN A 33 0.78 4.10 2.73
C GLN A 33 -0.64 3.72 3.15
N VAL A 34 -0.95 2.42 3.07
CA VAL A 34 -2.17 1.83 3.61
C VAL A 34 -1.77 0.57 4.38
N GLY A 35 -1.99 0.54 5.70
CA GLY A 35 -1.49 -0.54 6.54
C GLY A 35 0.04 -0.63 6.50
N ASP A 36 0.56 -1.80 6.14
CA ASP A 36 2.00 -2.05 6.02
C ASP A 36 2.54 -1.92 4.59
N GLU A 37 1.69 -1.59 3.62
CA GLU A 37 2.08 -1.33 2.25
C GLU A 37 2.46 0.14 2.09
N LEU A 38 3.72 0.38 1.72
CA LEU A 38 4.27 1.71 1.44
C LEU A 38 4.81 1.73 0.01
N VAL A 39 4.33 2.66 -0.80
CA VAL A 39 4.81 2.88 -2.18
C VAL A 39 5.28 4.33 -2.35
N ARG A 40 6.17 4.54 -3.33
CA ARG A 40 6.78 5.83 -3.66
C ARG A 40 6.53 6.13 -5.14
N SER A 41 6.15 7.36 -5.45
CA SER A 41 5.98 7.86 -6.82
C SER A 41 7.33 8.17 -7.50
N SER A 42 7.30 8.50 -8.79
CA SER A 42 8.42 9.22 -9.40
C SER A 42 8.66 10.59 -8.76
N THR A 43 9.90 11.06 -8.87
CA THR A 43 10.39 12.34 -8.35
C THR A 43 10.48 13.37 -9.47
N PHE A 44 10.06 14.61 -9.22
CA PHE A 44 10.31 15.76 -10.10
C PHE A 44 11.55 16.52 -9.63
N LYS A 45 12.20 17.28 -10.51
CA LYS A 45 13.35 18.13 -10.14
C LYS A 45 13.00 19.60 -10.22
N ASN A 46 13.30 20.37 -9.18
CA ASN A 46 13.09 21.80 -9.05
C ASN A 46 11.69 22.24 -9.49
N GLU A 47 10.66 21.55 -9.00
CA GLU A 47 9.28 21.72 -9.41
C GLU A 47 8.36 21.78 -8.19
N LEU A 48 7.63 22.88 -8.02
CA LEU A 48 6.69 23.06 -6.91
C LEU A 48 5.24 22.75 -7.32
N ASN A 49 5.01 22.44 -8.59
CA ASN A 49 3.70 22.11 -9.15
C ASN A 49 3.78 20.83 -10.00
N PRO A 50 4.26 19.70 -9.44
CA PRO A 50 4.47 18.48 -10.19
C PRO A 50 3.16 17.94 -10.76
N VAL A 51 3.19 17.49 -12.00
CA VAL A 51 2.05 16.84 -12.66
C VAL A 51 2.51 15.51 -13.25
N TRP A 52 2.03 14.41 -12.70
CA TRP A 52 2.35 13.07 -13.16
C TRP A 52 1.64 12.79 -14.50
N ARG A 53 2.42 12.65 -15.59
CA ARG A 53 1.92 12.41 -16.95
C ARG A 53 2.69 11.28 -17.64
N PRO A 54 2.07 10.10 -17.88
CA PRO A 54 0.73 9.72 -17.45
C PRO A 54 0.62 9.70 -15.91
N ALA A 55 -0.60 9.85 -15.40
CA ALA A 55 -0.85 9.75 -13.97
C ALA A 55 -0.41 8.38 -13.44
N GLU A 56 0.24 8.36 -12.27
CA GLU A 56 0.71 7.13 -11.65
C GLU A 56 -0.42 6.48 -10.84
N ARG A 57 -0.52 5.16 -10.90
CA ARG A 57 -1.58 4.39 -10.25
C ARG A 57 -1.00 3.40 -9.25
N PHE A 58 -1.62 3.34 -8.09
CA PHE A 58 -1.23 2.48 -6.98
C PHE A 58 -2.45 1.73 -6.47
N GLU A 59 -2.24 0.49 -6.06
CA GLU A 59 -3.31 -0.43 -5.64
C GLU A 59 -2.93 -1.02 -4.29
N PHE A 60 -3.79 -0.81 -3.29
CA PHE A 60 -3.58 -1.26 -1.92
C PHE A 60 -4.63 -2.28 -1.52
N GLU A 61 -4.20 -3.30 -0.79
CA GLU A 61 -5.12 -4.20 -0.14
C GLU A 61 -5.69 -3.57 1.13
N VAL A 62 -7.01 -3.67 1.30
CA VAL A 62 -7.70 -3.16 2.48
C VAL A 62 -8.29 -4.33 3.26
N TYR A 63 -7.69 -4.63 4.41
CA TYR A 63 -8.11 -5.68 5.33
C TYR A 63 -9.12 -5.19 6.38
N ASP A 64 -9.15 -3.89 6.68
CA ASP A 64 -10.08 -3.26 7.60
C ASP A 64 -10.47 -1.86 7.08
N VAL A 65 -11.63 -1.78 6.42
CA VAL A 65 -12.13 -0.53 5.81
C VAL A 65 -12.37 0.56 6.87
N ASP A 66 -12.80 0.17 8.07
CA ASP A 66 -13.13 1.11 9.15
C ASP A 66 -11.88 1.52 9.96
N GLY A 67 -10.90 0.62 10.06
CA GLY A 67 -9.68 0.83 10.85
C GLY A 67 -8.48 1.41 10.09
N GLN A 68 -8.44 1.31 8.75
CA GLN A 68 -7.28 1.75 7.95
C GLN A 68 -7.43 3.17 7.40
N ASN A 69 -6.28 3.84 7.27
CA ASN A 69 -6.16 5.14 6.60
C ASN A 69 -5.19 5.05 5.41
N LEU A 70 -5.45 5.86 4.39
CA LEU A 70 -4.48 6.25 3.38
C LEU A 70 -3.65 7.41 3.91
N HIS A 71 -2.39 7.15 4.22
CA HIS A 71 -1.42 8.18 4.57
C HIS A 71 -0.68 8.63 3.31
N ILE A 72 -0.60 9.94 3.12
CA ILE A 72 0.08 10.57 1.99
C ILE A 72 1.12 11.53 2.56
N GLN A 73 2.35 11.46 2.06
CA GLN A 73 3.37 12.46 2.36
C GLN A 73 3.99 12.94 1.05
N VAL A 74 4.09 14.25 0.89
CA VAL A 74 4.89 14.89 -0.14
C VAL A 74 6.24 15.22 0.48
N VAL A 75 7.30 14.73 -0.12
CA VAL A 75 8.65 14.76 0.43
C VAL A 75 9.60 15.30 -0.62
N ASP A 76 10.55 16.13 -0.19
CA ASP A 76 11.65 16.63 -1.01
C ASP A 76 12.77 15.60 -1.09
N HIS A 77 13.26 15.29 -2.29
CA HIS A 77 14.34 14.33 -2.45
C HIS A 77 15.70 15.01 -2.43
N ASP A 78 16.49 14.68 -1.40
CA ASP A 78 17.84 15.19 -1.22
C ASP A 78 18.89 14.15 -1.57
N ALA A 79 19.79 14.51 -2.51
CA ALA A 79 20.84 13.58 -2.93
C ALA A 79 21.95 13.37 -1.88
N LEU A 80 22.12 14.31 -0.94
CA LEU A 80 23.24 14.35 0.00
C LEU A 80 22.82 14.50 1.48
N SER A 81 21.53 14.67 1.74
CA SER A 81 20.90 14.81 3.07
C SER A 81 19.72 13.85 3.23
N SER A 82 19.08 13.87 4.40
CA SER A 82 17.80 13.20 4.59
C SER A 82 16.71 13.93 3.82
N ASP A 83 15.88 13.19 3.09
CA ASP A 83 14.67 13.71 2.42
C ASP A 83 13.78 14.49 3.42
N ASP A 84 13.35 15.70 3.05
CA ASP A 84 12.60 16.64 3.91
C ASP A 84 11.08 16.56 3.66
N LEU A 85 10.28 16.48 4.73
CA LEU A 85 8.81 16.48 4.59
C LEU A 85 8.32 17.86 4.14
N ILE A 86 7.59 17.93 3.03
CA ILE A 86 6.97 19.18 2.54
C ILE A 86 5.55 19.32 3.08
N GLY A 87 4.81 18.22 3.09
CA GLY A 87 3.44 18.22 3.60
C GLY A 87 2.86 16.81 3.69
N SER A 88 1.81 16.66 4.49
CA SER A 88 1.19 15.36 4.71
C SER A 88 -0.32 15.45 4.84
N LEU A 89 -1.01 14.34 4.58
CA LEU A 89 -2.42 14.20 4.91
C LEU A 89 -2.76 12.73 5.20
N SER A 90 -3.85 12.50 5.93
CA SER A 90 -4.36 11.16 6.24
C SER A 90 -5.86 11.08 5.99
N LEU A 91 -6.28 10.12 5.15
CA LEU A 91 -7.69 9.92 4.79
C LEU A 91 -8.17 8.56 5.30
N PRO A 92 -9.24 8.50 6.11
CA PRO A 92 -9.89 7.24 6.43
C PRO A 92 -10.39 6.51 5.19
N VAL A 93 -10.08 5.22 5.05
CA VAL A 93 -10.52 4.43 3.89
C VAL A 93 -12.06 4.36 3.83
N ALA A 94 -12.71 4.24 4.98
CA ALA A 94 -14.18 4.29 5.11
C ALA A 94 -14.83 5.53 4.47
N ARG A 95 -14.10 6.64 4.29
CA ARG A 95 -14.59 7.84 3.57
C ARG A 95 -15.10 7.49 2.17
N PHE A 96 -14.46 6.54 1.50
CA PHE A 96 -14.75 6.17 0.11
C PHE A 96 -15.85 5.12 -0.02
N LEU A 97 -16.33 4.54 1.09
CA LEU A 97 -17.32 3.47 1.07
C LEU A 97 -18.65 3.92 0.45
N LYS A 98 -19.07 5.17 0.66
CA LYS A 98 -20.29 5.74 0.06
C LYS A 98 -20.24 5.84 -1.47
N HIS A 99 -19.04 5.83 -2.03
CA HIS A 99 -18.77 5.86 -3.47
C HIS A 99 -18.07 4.57 -3.92
N ALA A 100 -18.26 3.46 -3.21
CA ALA A 100 -17.64 2.19 -3.56
C ALA A 100 -17.82 1.86 -5.05
N ASN A 101 -16.77 1.33 -5.66
CA ASN A 101 -16.64 1.03 -7.09
C ASN A 101 -16.65 2.22 -8.06
N ASN A 102 -16.94 3.44 -7.57
CA ASN A 102 -16.94 4.68 -8.36
C ASN A 102 -15.72 5.55 -7.98
N PRO A 103 -14.85 5.91 -8.93
CA PRO A 103 -13.71 6.80 -8.63
C PRO A 103 -14.18 8.20 -8.22
N VAL A 104 -13.51 8.77 -7.24
CA VAL A 104 -13.70 10.14 -6.75
C VAL A 104 -12.43 10.92 -7.01
N VAL A 105 -12.53 12.04 -7.74
CA VAL A 105 -11.43 12.99 -7.94
C VAL A 105 -11.61 14.13 -6.94
N GLU A 106 -10.62 14.35 -6.08
CA GLU A 106 -10.67 15.40 -5.06
C GLU A 106 -9.27 16.02 -4.87
N THR A 107 -9.27 17.33 -4.56
CA THR A 107 -8.07 18.08 -4.19
C THR A 107 -8.05 18.26 -2.68
N PHE A 108 -6.96 17.85 -2.06
CA PHE A 108 -6.78 17.87 -0.62
C PHE A 108 -5.72 18.89 -0.21
N PRO A 109 -5.97 19.72 0.82
CA PRO A 109 -4.93 20.55 1.41
C PRO A 109 -3.92 19.67 2.16
N LEU A 110 -2.64 20.05 2.06
CA LEU A 110 -1.55 19.41 2.79
C LEU A 110 -1.34 20.13 4.13
N ILE A 111 -1.09 19.34 5.18
CA ILE A 111 -0.60 19.84 6.47
C ILE A 111 0.92 19.99 6.35
N LEU A 112 1.40 21.22 6.41
CA LEU A 112 2.82 21.55 6.36
C LEU A 112 3.46 21.30 7.74
N PRO A 113 4.76 20.96 7.80
CA PRO A 113 5.51 20.99 9.04
C PRO A 113 5.78 22.44 9.49
N ASP A 114 5.97 22.63 10.79
CA ASP A 114 6.15 23.94 11.45
C ASP A 114 7.23 24.81 10.77
N GLU A 115 8.31 24.18 10.28
CA GLU A 115 9.42 24.86 9.62
C GLU A 115 9.02 25.53 8.30
N LEU A 116 7.99 24.99 7.62
CA LEU A 116 7.53 25.45 6.32
C LEU A 116 6.24 26.30 6.39
N GLU A 117 5.53 26.32 7.52
CA GLU A 117 4.28 27.09 7.69
C GLU A 117 4.43 28.58 7.35
N ASN A 118 5.59 29.17 7.67
CA ASN A 118 5.87 30.59 7.41
C ASN A 118 5.97 30.95 5.92
N GLN A 119 6.07 29.96 5.03
CA GLN A 119 6.08 30.19 3.59
C GLN A 119 4.71 30.60 3.06
N ARG A 120 3.63 30.31 3.80
CA ARG A 120 2.24 30.69 3.48
C ARG A 120 1.79 30.24 2.08
N THR A 121 2.21 29.04 1.67
CA THR A 121 1.75 28.42 0.44
C THR A 121 0.38 27.78 0.62
N ASP A 122 -0.36 27.60 -0.47
CA ASP A 122 -1.61 26.86 -0.55
C ASP A 122 -1.34 25.43 -1.07
N SER A 123 -0.45 24.72 -0.38
CA SER A 123 0.01 23.39 -0.80
C SER A 123 -1.15 22.39 -0.86
N THR A 124 -1.43 21.87 -2.05
CA THR A 124 -2.51 20.90 -2.28
C THR A 124 -2.05 19.70 -3.11
N ILE A 125 -2.78 18.59 -3.00
CA ILE A 125 -2.59 17.39 -3.83
C ILE A 125 -3.93 16.93 -4.43
N GLU A 126 -3.94 16.64 -5.73
CA GLU A 126 -5.10 16.14 -6.45
C GLU A 126 -4.94 14.64 -6.71
N LEU A 127 -5.92 13.86 -6.26
CA LEU A 127 -5.95 12.40 -6.37
C LEU A 127 -7.28 11.95 -6.97
N GLU A 128 -7.25 10.89 -7.75
CA GLU A 128 -8.44 10.06 -8.01
C GLU A 128 -8.35 8.81 -7.12
N VAL A 129 -9.37 8.58 -6.29
CA VAL A 129 -9.40 7.46 -5.36
C VAL A 129 -10.66 6.62 -5.59
N CYS A 130 -10.52 5.30 -5.66
CA CYS A 130 -11.63 4.37 -5.78
C CYS A 130 -11.45 3.20 -4.81
N LEU A 131 -12.38 3.04 -3.87
CA LEU A 131 -12.50 1.82 -3.08
C LEU A 131 -13.29 0.80 -3.91
N LYS A 132 -12.61 -0.17 -4.49
CA LYS A 132 -13.24 -1.33 -5.13
C LYS A 132 -13.74 -2.25 -4.05
N VAL A 133 -14.99 -2.71 -4.14
CA VAL A 133 -15.58 -3.68 -3.21
C VAL A 133 -16.22 -4.78 -4.07
N GLU A 134 -15.83 -6.04 -3.83
CA GLU A 134 -16.41 -7.21 -4.52
C GLU A 134 -17.93 -7.29 -4.30
N ASP A 135 -18.65 -7.72 -5.34
CA ASP A 135 -20.10 -7.99 -5.32
C ASP A 135 -20.39 -9.41 -4.80
N GLU A 136 -21.62 -9.65 -4.32
CA GLU A 136 -22.02 -10.87 -3.59
C GLU A 136 -21.87 -12.18 -4.40
N GLY A 137 -21.70 -12.10 -5.72
CA GLY A 137 -21.61 -13.27 -6.61
C GLY A 137 -20.22 -13.90 -6.77
N GLN A 138 -19.14 -13.21 -6.42
CA GLN A 138 -17.77 -13.74 -6.59
C GLN A 138 -16.87 -13.21 -5.46
N LYS A 139 -16.26 -14.13 -4.71
CA LYS A 139 -15.44 -13.79 -3.55
C LYS A 139 -14.03 -14.35 -3.71
N THR A 140 -13.01 -13.57 -3.35
CA THR A 140 -11.64 -14.06 -3.28
C THR A 140 -11.21 -14.22 -1.83
N LEU A 141 -10.83 -15.44 -1.44
CA LEU A 141 -10.23 -15.73 -0.13
C LEU A 141 -8.73 -15.49 -0.17
N HIS A 142 -8.15 -15.09 0.96
CA HIS A 142 -6.74 -14.69 1.05
C HIS A 142 -6.08 -15.24 2.30
N ILE A 143 -4.79 -15.58 2.19
CA ILE A 143 -3.93 -16.01 3.31
C ILE A 143 -2.48 -15.66 2.98
N TRP A 144 -1.69 -15.35 4.01
CA TRP A 144 -0.26 -15.05 3.85
C TRP A 144 0.59 -16.28 4.17
N GLU A 145 1.55 -16.55 3.31
CA GLU A 145 2.69 -17.42 3.58
C GLU A 145 3.89 -16.57 4.00
N ASN A 146 4.58 -16.95 5.06
CA ASN A 146 5.61 -16.17 5.74
C ASN A 146 6.88 -16.99 5.93
N GLU A 147 8.01 -16.39 5.60
CA GLU A 147 9.34 -16.98 5.76
C GLU A 147 10.36 -15.98 6.29
N ILE A 148 11.41 -16.51 6.91
CA ILE A 148 12.53 -15.72 7.42
C ILE A 148 13.85 -16.23 6.85
N TRP A 149 14.84 -15.33 6.77
CA TRP A 149 16.18 -15.66 6.32
C TRP A 149 17.01 -16.15 7.50
N GLU A 150 17.29 -17.45 7.55
CA GLU A 150 18.05 -18.09 8.61
C GLU A 150 19.01 -19.13 8.02
N GLY A 151 20.25 -19.20 8.53
CA GLY A 151 21.21 -20.20 8.10
C GLY A 151 21.58 -20.15 6.60
N GLY A 152 21.40 -19.00 5.93
CA GLY A 152 21.71 -18.82 4.51
C GLY A 152 20.61 -19.26 3.55
N GLN A 153 19.41 -19.56 4.05
CA GLN A 153 18.25 -19.93 3.25
C GLN A 153 16.97 -19.31 3.81
N TRP A 154 15.91 -19.35 3.01
CA TRP A 154 14.58 -19.00 3.50
C TRP A 154 13.95 -20.23 4.15
N VAL A 155 13.37 -20.03 5.34
CA VAL A 155 12.68 -21.08 6.10
C VAL A 155 11.31 -20.59 6.56
N PRO A 156 10.32 -21.48 6.76
CA PRO A 156 9.04 -21.15 7.38
C PRO A 156 9.21 -20.31 8.65
N ALA A 157 8.52 -19.18 8.71
CA ALA A 157 8.58 -18.31 9.89
C ALA A 157 8.04 -19.04 11.13
N ASN A 158 8.76 -18.96 12.24
CA ASN A 158 8.36 -19.62 13.48
C ASN A 158 8.81 -18.82 14.71
N ASN A 159 8.41 -17.55 14.77
CA ASN A 159 8.78 -16.65 15.86
C ASN A 159 7.54 -16.00 16.51
N HIS A 160 7.75 -15.08 17.46
CA HIS A 160 6.68 -14.37 18.17
C HIS A 160 5.97 -13.32 17.33
N GLU A 161 6.62 -12.80 16.29
CA GLU A 161 6.06 -11.79 15.39
C GLU A 161 5.12 -12.44 14.37
N ARG A 162 5.54 -13.57 13.80
CA ARG A 162 4.79 -14.26 12.75
C ARG A 162 5.15 -15.75 12.67
N ARG A 163 4.13 -16.57 12.41
CA ARG A 163 4.25 -17.98 12.03
C ARG A 163 4.09 -18.17 10.52
N HIS A 164 4.41 -19.36 10.03
CA HIS A 164 4.50 -19.66 8.60
C HIS A 164 3.26 -19.28 7.80
N TRP A 165 2.07 -19.44 8.40
CA TRP A 165 0.80 -19.02 7.81
C TRP A 165 0.16 -17.94 8.67
N SER A 166 -0.51 -16.97 8.05
CA SER A 166 -1.33 -16.01 8.80
C SER A 166 -2.57 -15.57 8.05
N THR A 167 -3.60 -15.20 8.81
CA THR A 167 -4.80 -14.55 8.27
C THR A 167 -4.41 -13.32 7.48
N PHE A 168 -5.24 -12.98 6.49
CA PHE A 168 -4.98 -11.84 5.60
C PHE A 168 -4.84 -10.50 6.34
N ASP A 169 -5.69 -10.28 7.35
CA ASP A 169 -5.65 -9.11 8.25
C ASP A 169 -4.49 -9.13 9.25
N GLN A 170 -3.65 -10.17 9.17
CA GLN A 170 -2.46 -10.37 9.96
C GLN A 170 -2.69 -10.50 11.47
N LYS A 171 -3.93 -10.69 11.93
CA LYS A 171 -4.24 -10.78 13.37
C LYS A 171 -3.92 -12.14 13.98
N VAL A 172 -3.97 -13.21 13.17
CA VAL A 172 -3.74 -14.58 13.63
C VAL A 172 -2.66 -15.24 12.77
N SER A 173 -1.77 -16.02 13.37
CA SER A 173 -0.78 -16.82 12.63
C SER A 173 -0.60 -18.20 13.25
N SER A 174 -0.34 -19.19 12.40
CA SER A 174 -0.06 -20.58 12.79
C SER A 174 1.06 -21.18 11.93
N ASN A 175 1.61 -22.29 12.40
CA ASN A 175 2.54 -23.10 11.61
C ASN A 175 1.84 -24.00 10.59
N THR A 176 0.51 -24.14 10.69
CA THR A 176 -0.33 -24.94 9.79
C THR A 176 -1.27 -24.03 9.00
N PHE A 177 -1.54 -24.42 7.76
CA PHE A 177 -2.36 -23.66 6.83
C PHE A 177 -3.83 -23.64 7.30
N GLU A 178 -4.33 -24.79 7.72
CA GLU A 178 -5.73 -25.04 8.08
C GLU A 178 -6.20 -24.21 9.28
N ASP A 179 -5.28 -23.85 10.18
CA ASP A 179 -5.59 -23.07 11.38
C ASP A 179 -5.98 -21.61 11.05
N VAL A 180 -5.57 -21.09 9.89
CA VAL A 180 -5.73 -19.68 9.53
C VAL A 180 -6.32 -19.47 8.13
N ALA A 181 -6.50 -20.53 7.36
CA ALA A 181 -7.17 -20.46 6.07
C ALA A 181 -8.67 -20.18 6.28
N PRO A 182 -9.23 -19.14 5.64
CA PRO A 182 -10.65 -18.86 5.73
C PRO A 182 -11.46 -19.97 5.04
N GLU A 183 -12.64 -20.26 5.59
CA GLU A 183 -13.59 -21.18 4.99
C GLU A 183 -14.24 -20.57 3.74
N VAL A 184 -14.60 -21.44 2.79
CA VAL A 184 -15.39 -21.06 1.63
C VAL A 184 -16.81 -20.71 2.11
N PRO A 185 -17.33 -19.50 1.80
CA PRO A 185 -18.68 -19.13 2.22
C PRO A 185 -19.76 -20.05 1.64
N ASP A 186 -20.87 -20.17 2.35
CA ASP A 186 -22.04 -20.91 1.92
C ASP A 186 -22.49 -20.50 0.51
N GLY A 187 -22.84 -21.48 -0.32
CA GLY A 187 -23.30 -21.26 -1.68
C GLY A 187 -22.18 -20.98 -2.70
N LEU A 188 -20.92 -20.92 -2.27
CA LEU A 188 -19.77 -20.80 -3.15
C LEU A 188 -18.93 -22.09 -3.17
N GLU A 189 -18.18 -22.29 -4.24
CA GLU A 189 -17.12 -23.29 -4.34
C GLU A 189 -15.77 -22.60 -4.61
N GLY A 190 -14.74 -23.01 -3.87
CA GLY A 190 -13.37 -22.54 -4.08
C GLY A 190 -12.71 -23.25 -5.25
N GLN A 191 -12.01 -22.51 -6.11
CA GLN A 191 -11.30 -23.05 -7.27
C GLN A 191 -9.92 -23.64 -6.93
N GLY A 192 -9.47 -23.48 -5.69
CA GLY A 192 -8.17 -23.93 -5.21
C GLY A 192 -7.25 -22.76 -4.88
N TRP A 193 -6.32 -23.00 -3.96
CA TRP A 193 -5.36 -21.99 -3.52
C TRP A 193 -4.18 -21.87 -4.49
N ALA A 194 -3.88 -20.64 -4.91
CA ALA A 194 -2.71 -20.30 -5.71
C ALA A 194 -2.09 -18.99 -5.22
N TYR A 195 -0.78 -18.85 -5.32
CA TYR A 195 -0.12 -17.60 -4.95
C TYR A 195 -0.26 -16.53 -6.03
N SER A 196 -0.36 -15.28 -5.60
CA SER A 196 -0.39 -14.10 -6.47
C SER A 196 1.01 -13.61 -6.78
N THR A 197 1.27 -13.27 -8.04
CA THR A 197 2.51 -12.60 -8.49
C THR A 197 2.28 -11.13 -8.84
N ARG A 198 1.07 -10.59 -8.55
CA ARG A 198 0.76 -9.17 -8.81
C ARG A 198 1.64 -8.23 -7.99
N LYS A 199 2.04 -8.67 -6.79
CA LYS A 199 2.96 -7.98 -5.91
C LYS A 199 4.17 -8.87 -5.66
N GLY A 200 5.32 -8.26 -5.36
CA GLY A 200 6.55 -9.01 -5.07
C GLY A 200 7.43 -9.26 -6.29
N ASP A 201 8.29 -10.26 -6.17
CA ASP A 201 9.13 -10.77 -7.25
C ASP A 201 8.34 -11.69 -8.20
N GLU A 202 9.04 -12.31 -9.16
CA GLU A 202 8.44 -13.22 -10.14
C GLU A 202 7.73 -14.45 -9.52
N HIS A 203 7.98 -14.73 -8.25
CA HIS A 203 7.35 -15.82 -7.48
C HIS A 203 6.34 -15.32 -6.44
N GLY A 204 6.04 -14.01 -6.43
CA GLY A 204 5.09 -13.38 -5.52
C GLY A 204 5.65 -13.02 -4.14
N TRP A 205 6.97 -13.14 -3.94
CA TRP A 205 7.57 -12.81 -2.64
C TRP A 205 7.79 -11.32 -2.48
N MET A 206 7.29 -10.78 -1.37
CA MET A 206 7.61 -9.44 -0.89
C MET A 206 8.57 -9.55 0.28
N TYR A 207 9.49 -8.59 0.39
CA TYR A 207 10.61 -8.64 1.32
C TYR A 207 10.62 -7.43 2.25
N ALA A 208 10.93 -7.64 3.52
CA ALA A 208 11.06 -6.59 4.53
C ALA A 208 12.15 -6.94 5.57
N SER A 209 12.52 -5.97 6.39
CA SER A 209 13.40 -6.19 7.55
C SER A 209 12.72 -6.96 8.68
N SER A 210 11.38 -6.85 8.77
CA SER A 210 10.49 -7.47 9.77
C SER A 210 9.10 -7.65 9.16
N PHE A 211 8.21 -8.37 9.84
CA PHE A 211 6.81 -8.56 9.38
C PHE A 211 5.94 -7.32 9.54
N THR A 212 6.47 -6.23 10.09
CA THR A 212 5.82 -4.91 10.12
C THR A 212 6.02 -4.08 8.85
N GLY A 213 6.85 -4.56 7.91
CA GLY A 213 7.22 -3.79 6.72
C GLY A 213 8.25 -2.68 7.01
N PRO A 214 8.44 -1.73 6.07
CA PRO A 214 7.78 -1.65 4.77
C PRO A 214 8.22 -2.80 3.86
N TRP A 215 7.29 -3.25 3.02
CA TRP A 215 7.49 -4.35 2.09
C TRP A 215 8.00 -3.85 0.74
N ALA A 216 8.87 -4.61 0.10
CA ALA A 216 9.40 -4.29 -1.21
C ALA A 216 9.48 -5.52 -2.12
N SER A 217 9.35 -5.28 -3.42
CA SER A 217 9.24 -6.31 -4.46
C SER A 217 10.54 -7.04 -4.80
N SER A 218 11.68 -6.59 -4.26
CA SER A 218 12.98 -7.21 -4.51
C SER A 218 13.72 -7.53 -3.22
N LYS A 219 14.55 -8.57 -3.24
CA LYS A 219 15.42 -8.89 -2.12
C LYS A 219 16.50 -7.81 -1.96
N GLY A 220 16.66 -7.31 -0.74
CA GLY A 220 17.74 -6.40 -0.34
C GLY A 220 18.67 -7.08 0.68
N SER A 221 19.84 -6.50 0.94
CA SER A 221 20.84 -7.05 1.86
C SER A 221 20.39 -7.03 3.34
N SER A 222 19.49 -6.13 3.71
CA SER A 222 18.95 -5.95 5.07
C SER A 222 17.57 -6.57 5.28
N LYS A 223 17.08 -7.39 4.33
CA LYS A 223 15.72 -7.96 4.37
C LYS A 223 15.78 -9.40 4.86
N TYR A 224 15.17 -9.64 6.02
CA TYR A 224 15.20 -10.94 6.71
C TYR A 224 13.83 -11.60 6.81
N ALA A 225 12.75 -10.90 6.47
CA ALA A 225 11.41 -11.45 6.37
C ALA A 225 10.96 -11.41 4.91
N ARG A 226 10.21 -12.43 4.49
CA ARG A 226 9.43 -12.40 3.25
C ARG A 226 8.04 -12.94 3.45
N ARG A 227 7.09 -12.44 2.66
CA ARG A 227 5.72 -12.94 2.61
C ARG A 227 5.22 -13.09 1.18
N ARG A 228 4.25 -13.98 0.98
CA ARG A 228 3.60 -14.19 -0.31
C ARG A 228 2.11 -14.38 -0.12
N LEU A 229 1.32 -13.71 -0.96
CA LEU A 229 -0.14 -13.76 -0.90
C LEU A 229 -0.65 -15.01 -1.61
N TRP A 230 -1.48 -15.79 -0.95
CA TRP A 230 -2.24 -16.87 -1.54
C TRP A 230 -3.71 -16.48 -1.66
N GLN A 231 -4.32 -16.87 -2.77
CA GLN A 231 -5.68 -16.53 -3.15
C GLN A 231 -6.46 -17.79 -3.52
N ASN A 232 -7.75 -17.83 -3.17
CA ASN A 232 -8.68 -18.85 -3.63
C ASN A 232 -9.95 -18.18 -4.13
N ASN A 233 -10.09 -18.15 -5.45
CA ASN A 233 -11.23 -17.54 -6.13
C ASN A 233 -12.46 -18.45 -5.94
N CYS A 234 -13.50 -17.92 -5.32
CA CYS A 234 -14.75 -18.61 -5.08
C CYS A 234 -15.81 -18.13 -6.07
N ARG A 235 -16.56 -19.09 -6.62
CA ARG A 235 -17.66 -18.84 -7.56
C ARG A 235 -18.95 -19.51 -7.06
N PRO A 236 -20.14 -19.12 -7.56
CA PRO A 236 -21.38 -19.78 -7.16
C PRO A 236 -21.31 -21.28 -7.43
N ALA A 237 -21.64 -22.08 -6.41
CA ALA A 237 -21.73 -23.52 -6.58
C ALA A 237 -22.87 -23.82 -7.56
N ILE A 238 -22.59 -24.63 -8.59
CA ILE A 238 -23.64 -25.07 -9.50
C ILE A 238 -24.54 -26.01 -8.71
N ALA A 239 -25.82 -25.64 -8.55
CA ALA A 239 -26.80 -26.57 -8.01
C ALA A 239 -26.89 -27.77 -8.95
N CYS A 240 -26.44 -28.94 -8.50
CA CYS A 240 -26.74 -30.19 -9.18
C CYS A 240 -28.26 -30.41 -9.06
N GLU A 241 -28.98 -30.27 -10.17
CA GLU A 241 -30.37 -30.74 -10.32
C GLU A 241 -30.47 -32.27 -10.25
#